data_AF-A0AAV4LY39-F1
#
_entry.id   AF-A0AAV4LY39-F1
#
_cell.length_a   1.000
_cell.length_b   1.000
_cell.length_c   1.000
_cell.angle_alpha   90.00
_cell.angle_beta   90.00
_cell.angle_gamma   90.00
#
_symmetry.space_group_name_H-M   'P 1'
#
loop_
_entity.id
_entity.type
_entity.pdbx_description
1 polymer ?
#
loop_
_entity_poly.entity_id
_entity_poly.type
_entity_poly.pdbx_seq_one_letter_code
_entity_poly.pdbx_strand_id
1 'polypeptide(L)'
;MKLRRNRLLRLKSLALYAGRTPAQVKLDRLWGFKPEKVVRQKARRKSRSKVGKDLIIGKDSVEDTFASLEKIEEPASVGFKEAEGEAEDKGTAYRRRPWQPDPEVQKQKRMFKETVKELHNLVYPHLDPIAKRHYDDAKLRALGGKISKNRKMPYKELQQRMRGLKRNVEKNQKLEKELGVKMFSDTMGGTRFAELQKRYAKC
;
A
#
# COMPACT_ATOMS: atom_id res chain seq x y z
N MET A 1 -2.05 -42.36 32.66
CA MET A 1 -3.07 -42.06 31.61
C MET A 1 -4.42 -41.51 32.12
N LYS A 2 -4.72 -41.45 33.45
CA LYS A 2 -6.06 -41.04 33.98
C LYS A 2 -6.40 -39.54 33.88
N LEU A 3 -5.40 -38.65 33.77
CA LEU A 3 -5.57 -37.19 33.76
C LEU A 3 -6.40 -36.65 32.57
N ARG A 4 -6.45 -37.38 31.44
CA ARG A 4 -7.19 -36.95 30.24
C ARG A 4 -8.72 -37.08 30.41
N ARG A 5 -9.20 -38.07 31.17
CA ARG A 5 -10.65 -38.27 31.41
C ARG A 5 -11.27 -37.11 32.18
N ASN A 6 -10.61 -36.63 33.24
CA ASN A 6 -11.13 -35.52 34.06
C ASN A 6 -11.23 -34.21 33.28
N ARG A 7 -10.26 -33.93 32.38
CA ARG A 7 -10.33 -32.75 31.49
C ARG A 7 -11.47 -32.86 30.49
N LEU A 8 -11.70 -34.03 29.90
CA LEU A 8 -12.80 -34.24 28.95
C LEU A 8 -14.17 -34.15 29.63
N LEU A 9 -14.32 -34.65 30.87
CA LEU A 9 -15.55 -34.51 31.66
C LEU A 9 -15.83 -33.04 31.99
N ARG A 10 -14.80 -32.26 32.35
CA ARG A 10 -14.92 -30.80 32.54
C ARG A 10 -15.30 -30.08 31.26
N LEU A 11 -14.71 -30.44 30.11
CA LEU A 11 -15.07 -29.82 28.84
C LEU A 11 -16.50 -30.15 28.40
N LYS A 12 -16.96 -31.39 28.63
CA LYS A 12 -18.35 -31.80 28.37
C LYS A 12 -19.33 -31.04 29.26
N SER A 13 -19.03 -30.83 30.53
CA SER A 13 -19.90 -30.09 31.45
C SER A 13 -19.94 -28.60 31.17
N LEU A 14 -18.83 -28.01 30.68
CA LEU A 14 -18.78 -26.61 30.27
C LEU A 14 -19.41 -26.36 28.89
N ALA A 15 -19.41 -27.36 28.00
CA ALA A 15 -20.05 -27.25 26.68
C ALA A 15 -21.57 -27.01 26.75
N LEU A 16 -22.23 -27.45 27.83
CA LEU A 16 -23.66 -27.19 28.09
C LEU A 16 -23.96 -25.71 28.39
N TYR A 17 -22.92 -24.91 28.67
CA TYR A 17 -23.01 -23.48 28.96
C TYR A 17 -22.13 -22.65 28.02
N ALA A 18 -21.84 -23.18 26.83
CA ALA A 18 -20.97 -22.52 25.87
C ALA A 18 -21.53 -21.12 25.51
N GLY A 19 -20.76 -20.09 25.79
CA GLY A 19 -21.16 -18.68 25.65
C GLY A 19 -21.20 -17.91 26.98
N ARG A 20 -21.27 -18.60 28.13
CA ARG A 20 -21.24 -17.98 29.47
C ARG A 20 -19.92 -18.19 30.18
N THR A 21 -19.52 -17.24 31.02
CA THR A 21 -18.29 -17.35 31.84
C THR A 21 -18.46 -18.40 32.94
N PRO A 22 -17.38 -19.06 33.40
CA PRO A 22 -17.48 -20.13 34.41
C PRO A 22 -18.08 -19.66 35.76
N ALA A 23 -18.01 -18.37 36.08
CA ALA A 23 -18.66 -17.79 37.24
C ALA A 23 -20.18 -17.72 37.08
N GLN A 24 -20.66 -17.27 35.92
CA GLN A 24 -22.09 -17.24 35.58
C GLN A 24 -22.71 -18.64 35.62
N VAL A 25 -22.00 -19.66 35.13
CA VAL A 25 -22.47 -21.06 35.19
C VAL A 25 -22.70 -21.55 36.62
N LYS A 26 -21.86 -21.14 37.58
CA LYS A 26 -22.05 -21.51 38.99
C LYS A 26 -23.27 -20.81 39.59
N LEU A 27 -23.48 -19.55 39.25
CA LEU A 27 -24.66 -18.79 39.67
C LEU A 27 -25.93 -19.36 39.06
N ASP A 28 -25.92 -19.68 37.77
CA ASP A 28 -27.05 -20.27 37.06
C ASP A 28 -27.49 -21.61 37.69
N ARG A 29 -26.52 -22.42 38.14
CA ARG A 29 -26.79 -23.67 38.88
C ARG A 29 -27.38 -23.42 40.26
N LEU A 30 -26.84 -22.44 40.98
CA LEU A 30 -27.34 -22.05 42.30
C LEU A 30 -28.81 -21.58 42.22
N TRP A 31 -29.17 -20.94 41.11
CA TRP A 31 -30.51 -20.40 40.85
C TRP A 31 -31.42 -21.35 40.06
N GLY A 32 -30.97 -22.57 39.77
CA GLY A 32 -31.80 -23.62 39.16
C GLY A 32 -32.08 -23.45 37.65
N PHE A 33 -31.34 -22.59 36.94
CA PHE A 33 -31.52 -22.42 35.50
C PHE A 33 -31.07 -23.67 34.73
N LYS A 34 -31.94 -24.14 33.83
CA LYS A 34 -31.65 -25.29 32.96
C LYS A 34 -30.66 -24.89 31.86
N PRO A 35 -29.64 -25.71 31.57
CA PRO A 35 -28.67 -25.40 30.52
C PRO A 35 -29.32 -25.38 29.14
N GLU A 36 -28.92 -24.39 28.33
CA GLU A 36 -29.42 -24.19 26.98
C GLU A 36 -28.78 -25.20 26.01
N LYS A 37 -29.61 -25.90 25.21
CA LYS A 37 -29.10 -26.86 24.23
C LYS A 37 -28.50 -26.11 23.04
N VAL A 38 -27.18 -25.99 23.01
CA VAL A 38 -26.47 -25.35 21.89
C VAL A 38 -26.70 -26.16 20.61
N VAL A 39 -27.47 -25.59 19.67
CA VAL A 39 -27.63 -26.15 18.33
C VAL A 39 -26.28 -26.01 17.62
N ARG A 40 -25.56 -27.13 17.47
CA ARG A 40 -24.30 -27.16 16.73
C ARG A 40 -24.59 -26.86 15.26
N GLN A 41 -24.37 -25.61 14.84
CA GLN A 41 -24.36 -25.29 13.42
C GLN A 41 -23.24 -26.10 12.76
N LYS A 42 -23.61 -26.99 11.85
CA LYS A 42 -22.64 -27.77 11.06
C LYS A 42 -21.76 -26.77 10.31
N ALA A 43 -20.46 -26.78 10.57
CA ALA A 43 -19.50 -25.99 9.83
C ALA A 43 -19.60 -26.36 8.35
N ARG A 44 -20.22 -25.49 7.53
CA ARG A 44 -20.23 -25.62 6.08
C ARG A 44 -18.78 -25.58 5.61
N ARG A 45 -18.23 -26.74 5.25
CA ARG A 45 -17.00 -26.81 4.46
C ARG A 45 -17.31 -26.10 3.14
N LYS A 46 -16.79 -24.88 2.95
CA LYS A 46 -16.81 -24.22 1.64
C LYS A 46 -15.92 -25.05 0.72
N SER A 47 -16.53 -25.88 -0.12
CA SER A 47 -15.87 -26.43 -1.29
C SER A 47 -15.40 -25.25 -2.15
N ARG A 48 -14.09 -25.13 -2.36
CA ARG A 48 -13.54 -24.21 -3.36
C ARG A 48 -14.10 -24.64 -4.72
N SER A 49 -15.08 -23.93 -5.24
CA SER A 49 -15.45 -24.05 -6.65
C SER A 49 -14.23 -23.65 -7.47
N LYS A 50 -13.76 -24.59 -8.32
CA LYS A 50 -12.86 -24.29 -9.42
C LYS A 50 -13.63 -23.40 -10.39
N VAL A 51 -13.54 -22.08 -10.19
CA VAL A 51 -13.92 -21.13 -11.23
C VAL A 51 -12.79 -21.16 -12.26
N GLY A 52 -13.14 -21.48 -13.49
CA GLY A 52 -12.23 -21.70 -14.61
C GLY A 52 -11.23 -20.57 -14.74
N LYS A 53 -9.96 -20.94 -14.81
CA LYS A 53 -8.96 -20.10 -15.46
C LYS A 53 -9.18 -20.27 -16.94
N ASP A 54 -10.02 -19.42 -17.52
CA ASP A 54 -9.90 -19.14 -18.94
C ASP A 54 -8.60 -18.36 -19.08
N LEU A 55 -7.56 -19.14 -19.33
CA LEU A 55 -6.28 -18.68 -19.82
C LEU A 55 -6.53 -18.01 -21.17
N ILE A 56 -6.61 -16.68 -21.18
CA ILE A 56 -6.29 -15.93 -22.38
C ILE A 56 -4.77 -15.99 -22.49
N ILE A 57 -4.27 -17.14 -22.97
CA ILE A 57 -2.96 -17.25 -23.60
C ILE A 57 -3.18 -16.67 -25.00
N GLY A 58 -3.11 -15.34 -25.11
CA GLY A 58 -2.78 -14.70 -26.37
C GLY A 58 -1.27 -14.77 -26.50
N LYS A 59 -0.78 -15.79 -27.19
CA LYS A 59 0.57 -15.78 -27.77
C LYS A 59 0.51 -15.03 -29.10
N ASP A 60 -0.01 -13.81 -29.05
CA ASP A 60 0.09 -12.90 -30.19
C ASP A 60 1.31 -12.05 -29.90
N SER A 61 2.23 -12.12 -30.84
CA SER A 61 3.62 -11.78 -30.64
C SER A 61 3.76 -10.29 -30.32
N VAL A 62 4.66 -9.97 -29.40
CA VAL A 62 5.08 -8.58 -29.18
C VAL A 62 5.54 -7.96 -30.52
N GLU A 63 6.05 -8.78 -31.44
CA GLU A 63 6.45 -8.42 -32.80
C GLU A 63 5.29 -7.89 -33.68
N ASP A 64 4.07 -8.45 -33.57
CA ASP A 64 2.90 -7.97 -34.33
C ASP A 64 2.44 -6.57 -33.89
N THR A 65 2.62 -6.26 -32.60
CA THR A 65 2.32 -4.93 -32.06
C THR A 65 3.34 -3.86 -32.45
N PHE A 66 4.61 -4.23 -32.60
CA PHE A 66 5.65 -3.33 -33.14
C PHE A 66 5.56 -3.20 -34.66
N ALA A 67 5.21 -4.26 -35.40
CA ALA A 67 4.99 -4.22 -36.85
C ALA A 67 3.78 -3.36 -37.25
N SER A 68 2.79 -3.23 -36.35
CA SER A 68 1.65 -2.33 -36.53
C SER A 68 2.00 -0.85 -36.30
N LEU A 69 3.14 -0.57 -35.66
CA LEU A 69 3.66 0.78 -35.42
C LEU A 69 4.57 1.27 -36.57
N GLU A 70 5.27 0.36 -37.26
CA GLU A 70 6.14 0.70 -38.39
C GLU A 70 5.40 0.91 -39.72
N LYS A 71 4.14 0.44 -39.85
CA LYS A 71 3.31 0.65 -41.04
C LYS A 71 2.60 2.02 -41.11
N ILE A 72 2.88 2.91 -40.17
CA ILE A 72 2.47 4.32 -40.28
C ILE A 72 3.58 5.04 -41.06
N GLU A 73 3.66 4.79 -42.36
CA GLU A 73 4.37 5.65 -43.29
C GLU A 73 3.53 6.92 -43.56
N GLU A 74 4.16 8.05 -43.24
CA GLU A 74 4.00 9.38 -43.86
C GLU A 74 2.59 9.86 -44.24
N PRO A 75 1.95 10.73 -43.42
CA PRO A 75 1.05 11.72 -43.98
C PRO A 75 1.87 12.84 -44.64
N ALA A 76 2.02 12.74 -45.97
CA ALA A 76 2.20 13.92 -46.79
C ALA A 76 1.05 14.92 -46.53
N SER A 77 1.43 16.15 -46.18
CA SER A 77 0.59 17.36 -46.16
C SER A 77 -0.64 17.36 -45.24
N VAL A 78 -0.40 17.54 -43.94
CA VAL A 78 -1.36 18.28 -43.10
C VAL A 78 -0.64 19.55 -42.65
N GLY A 79 -1.10 20.67 -43.18
CA GLY A 79 -0.51 21.99 -42.96
C GLY A 79 -0.23 22.23 -41.49
N PHE A 80 1.04 22.34 -41.18
CA PHE A 80 1.50 23.10 -40.03
C PHE A 80 0.90 24.50 -40.23
N LYS A 81 -0.18 24.83 -39.50
CA LYS A 81 -0.42 26.23 -39.19
C LYS A 81 0.77 26.60 -38.33
N GLU A 82 1.79 27.12 -39.00
CA GLU A 82 2.78 28.00 -38.41
C GLU A 82 2.00 28.89 -37.45
N ALA A 83 2.26 28.68 -36.15
CA ALA A 83 1.90 29.68 -35.18
C ALA A 83 2.62 30.93 -35.66
N GLU A 84 1.83 31.83 -36.23
CA GLU A 84 2.20 33.16 -36.64
C GLU A 84 3.18 33.70 -35.61
N GLY A 85 4.34 34.14 -36.09
CA GLY A 85 5.47 34.47 -35.26
C GLY A 85 5.06 35.30 -34.04
N GLU A 86 5.32 34.75 -32.85
CA GLU A 86 5.59 35.60 -31.71
C GLU A 86 6.82 36.40 -32.11
N ALA A 87 6.56 37.64 -32.52
CA ALA A 87 7.54 38.63 -32.87
C ALA A 87 8.70 38.56 -31.88
N GLU A 88 9.91 38.40 -32.42
CA GLU A 88 11.12 38.68 -31.67
C GLU A 88 11.10 40.16 -31.29
N ASP A 89 10.51 40.47 -30.15
CA ASP A 89 10.61 41.78 -29.52
C ASP A 89 12.07 42.00 -29.09
N LYS A 90 12.85 42.51 -30.05
CA LYS A 90 14.12 43.18 -29.81
C LYS A 90 13.82 44.48 -29.07
N GLY A 91 13.81 44.42 -27.75
CA GLY A 91 13.69 45.59 -26.86
C GLY A 91 12.93 45.17 -25.61
N THR A 92 13.52 45.01 -24.46
CA THR A 92 14.49 45.86 -23.78
C THR A 92 15.15 44.98 -22.72
N ALA A 93 16.42 45.21 -22.40
CA ALA A 93 17.06 44.63 -21.23
C ALA A 93 16.43 45.23 -19.97
N TYR A 94 15.19 44.83 -19.66
CA TYR A 94 14.56 45.08 -18.38
C TYR A 94 15.49 44.51 -17.32
N ARG A 95 15.96 45.38 -16.41
CA ARG A 95 16.65 44.96 -15.19
C ARG A 95 15.78 43.92 -14.51
N ARG A 96 16.13 42.63 -14.66
CA ARG A 96 15.35 41.52 -14.11
C ARG A 96 15.27 41.71 -12.61
N ARG A 97 14.05 41.70 -12.08
CA ARG A 97 13.88 41.75 -10.63
C ARG A 97 14.36 40.40 -10.07
N PRO A 98 15.19 40.34 -9.01
CA PRO A 98 15.79 39.09 -8.51
C PRO A 98 14.79 37.98 -8.15
N TRP A 99 13.52 38.33 -7.93
CA TRP A 99 12.44 37.41 -7.58
C TRP A 99 11.62 36.91 -8.78
N GLN A 100 11.87 37.37 -10.01
CA GLN A 100 11.21 36.85 -11.20
C GLN A 100 11.95 35.60 -11.69
N PRO A 101 11.27 34.44 -11.82
CA PRO A 101 11.91 33.23 -12.32
C PRO A 101 12.24 33.38 -13.81
N ASP A 102 13.39 32.87 -14.23
CA ASP A 102 13.82 32.91 -15.64
C ASP A 102 12.79 32.25 -16.58
N PRO A 103 12.51 32.85 -17.74
CA PRO A 103 11.47 32.38 -18.66
C PRO A 103 11.73 30.94 -19.15
N GLU A 104 12.99 30.56 -19.36
CA GLU A 104 13.39 29.20 -19.75
C GLU A 104 13.08 28.19 -18.63
N VAL A 105 13.40 28.53 -17.38
CA VAL A 105 13.09 27.70 -16.21
C VAL A 105 11.58 27.57 -16.03
N GLN A 106 10.81 28.61 -16.35
CA GLN A 106 9.35 28.52 -16.34
C GLN A 106 8.83 27.58 -17.42
N LYS A 107 9.35 27.65 -18.66
CA LYS A 107 9.00 26.73 -19.76
C LYS A 107 9.29 25.28 -19.36
N GLN A 108 10.49 25.00 -18.86
CA GLN A 108 10.87 23.65 -18.38
C GLN A 108 9.95 23.14 -17.26
N LYS A 109 9.62 24.01 -16.28
CA LYS A 109 8.69 23.66 -15.20
C LYS A 109 7.28 23.35 -15.70
N ARG A 110 6.81 24.01 -16.77
CA ARG A 110 5.50 23.73 -17.39
C ARG A 110 5.53 22.36 -18.07
N MET A 111 6.52 22.11 -18.93
CA MET A 111 6.71 20.82 -19.60
C MET A 111 6.80 19.66 -18.60
N PHE A 112 7.55 19.83 -17.51
CA PHE A 112 7.65 18.81 -16.47
C PHE A 112 6.30 18.52 -15.79
N LYS A 113 5.50 19.56 -15.53
CA LYS A 113 4.17 19.38 -14.91
C LYS A 113 3.19 18.68 -15.86
N GLU A 114 3.25 19.01 -17.15
CA GLU A 114 2.41 18.41 -18.19
C GLU A 114 2.73 16.93 -18.36
N THR A 115 4.00 16.59 -18.56
CA THR A 115 4.46 15.19 -18.67
C THR A 115 4.13 14.36 -17.42
N VAL A 116 4.31 14.90 -16.20
CA VAL A 116 3.90 14.20 -14.96
C VAL A 116 2.38 13.97 -14.92
N LYS A 117 1.59 14.96 -15.37
CA LYS A 117 0.12 14.84 -15.41
C LYS A 117 -0.32 13.80 -16.42
N GLU A 118 0.31 13.75 -17.59
CA GLU A 118 0.07 12.72 -18.61
C GLU A 118 0.38 11.32 -18.08
N LEU A 119 1.57 11.12 -17.49
CA LEU A 119 1.94 9.86 -16.86
C LEU A 119 0.94 9.45 -15.77
N HIS A 120 0.50 10.39 -14.94
CA HIS A 120 -0.51 10.12 -13.93
C HIS A 120 -1.83 9.66 -14.54
N ASN A 121 -2.30 10.34 -15.60
CA ASN A 121 -3.55 9.99 -16.27
C ASN A 121 -3.48 8.62 -16.95
N LEU A 122 -2.29 8.23 -17.44
CA LEU A 122 -2.06 6.91 -18.01
C LEU A 122 -2.01 5.83 -16.92
N VAL A 123 -1.24 6.03 -15.85
CA VAL A 123 -0.96 4.97 -14.86
C VAL A 123 -2.07 4.85 -13.82
N TYR A 124 -2.57 5.96 -13.29
CA TYR A 124 -3.45 5.97 -12.12
C TYR A 124 -4.75 5.19 -12.29
N PRO A 125 -5.49 5.29 -13.43
CA PRO A 125 -6.73 4.52 -13.62
C PRO A 125 -6.50 3.00 -13.55
N HIS A 126 -5.36 2.52 -14.03
CA HIS A 126 -5.01 1.11 -14.12
C HIS A 126 -4.35 0.55 -12.86
N LEU A 127 -4.06 1.39 -11.86
CA LEU A 127 -3.55 0.91 -10.58
C LEU A 127 -4.60 0.13 -9.78
N ASP A 128 -4.14 -0.90 -9.08
CA ASP A 128 -4.91 -1.62 -8.08
C ASP A 128 -5.45 -0.68 -6.98
N PRO A 129 -6.60 -0.98 -6.35
CA PRO A 129 -7.17 -0.15 -5.29
C PRO A 129 -6.23 -0.01 -4.08
N ILE A 130 -5.38 -1.00 -3.83
CA ILE A 130 -4.38 -0.94 -2.76
C ILE A 130 -3.24 0.01 -3.16
N ALA A 131 -2.75 -0.10 -4.39
CA ALA A 131 -1.72 0.77 -4.92
C ALA A 131 -2.18 2.24 -5.00
N LYS A 132 -3.43 2.47 -5.44
CA LYS A 132 -4.07 3.81 -5.44
C LYS A 132 -4.04 4.45 -4.05
N ARG A 133 -4.44 3.70 -3.00
CA ARG A 133 -4.38 4.19 -1.61
C ARG A 133 -2.95 4.53 -1.18
N HIS A 134 -1.98 3.70 -1.53
CA HIS A 134 -0.57 3.97 -1.20
C HIS A 134 -0.04 5.23 -1.91
N TYR A 135 -0.42 5.43 -3.17
CA TYR A 135 -0.09 6.63 -3.93
C TYR A 135 -0.72 7.87 -3.29
N ASP A 136 -2.01 7.83 -2.96
CA ASP A 136 -2.71 8.94 -2.30
C ASP A 136 -2.09 9.28 -0.94
N ASP A 137 -1.75 8.27 -0.13
CA ASP A 137 -1.07 8.47 1.16
C ASP A 137 0.34 9.05 0.99
N ALA A 138 1.06 8.69 -0.08
CA ALA A 138 2.37 9.25 -0.40
C ALA A 138 2.25 10.71 -0.89
N LYS A 139 1.28 11.00 -1.75
CA LYS A 139 0.95 12.35 -2.22
C LYS A 139 0.58 13.26 -1.05
N LEU A 140 -0.29 12.80 -0.15
CA LEU A 140 -0.66 13.54 1.05
C LEU A 140 0.55 13.84 1.94
N ARG A 141 1.46 12.87 2.14
CA ARG A 141 2.71 13.08 2.89
C ARG A 141 3.61 14.12 2.26
N ALA A 142 3.81 14.06 0.94
CA ALA A 142 4.65 15.00 0.21
C ALA A 142 4.12 16.44 0.31
N LEU A 143 2.79 16.60 0.36
CA LEU A 143 2.11 17.88 0.60
C LEU A 143 2.15 18.31 2.08
N GLY A 144 2.82 17.57 2.97
CA GLY A 144 2.91 17.85 4.41
C GLY A 144 1.69 17.40 5.23
N GLY A 145 0.75 16.69 4.61
CA GLY A 145 -0.41 16.12 5.26
C GLY A 145 -0.07 14.96 6.19
N LYS A 146 -0.91 14.76 7.22
CA LYS A 146 -0.81 13.61 8.13
C LYS A 146 -1.65 12.45 7.60
N ILE A 147 -1.06 11.26 7.49
CA ILE A 147 -1.79 10.04 7.11
C ILE A 147 -2.75 9.63 8.24
N SER A 148 -3.83 8.95 7.86
CA SER A 148 -4.73 8.29 8.81
C SER A 148 -3.95 7.45 9.83
N LYS A 149 -4.39 7.52 11.10
CA LYS A 149 -3.75 6.74 12.16
C LYS A 149 -4.03 5.26 11.91
N ASN A 150 -3.02 4.41 12.12
CA ASN A 150 -3.22 2.97 12.17
C ASN A 150 -4.34 2.62 13.16
N ARG A 151 -5.11 1.59 12.84
CA ARG A 151 -6.13 1.03 13.76
C ARG A 151 -5.50 0.72 15.11
N LYS A 152 -6.25 1.01 16.19
CA LYS A 152 -5.83 0.67 17.55
C LYS A 152 -5.60 -0.85 17.64
N MET A 153 -4.42 -1.23 18.11
CA MET A 153 -4.03 -2.63 18.24
C MET A 153 -3.60 -2.94 19.68
N PRO A 154 -3.77 -4.18 20.16
CA PRO A 154 -3.25 -4.60 21.46
C PRO A 154 -1.74 -4.40 21.55
N TYR A 155 -1.27 -3.97 22.72
CA TYR A 155 0.14 -3.61 22.91
C TYR A 155 1.12 -4.77 22.62
N LYS A 156 0.77 -5.99 23.01
CA LYS A 156 1.61 -7.18 22.77
C LYS A 156 1.81 -7.44 21.27
N GLU A 157 0.76 -7.31 20.47
CA GLU A 157 0.83 -7.46 19.02
C GLU A 157 1.67 -6.35 18.38
N LEU A 158 1.54 -5.12 18.89
CA LEU A 158 2.32 -3.98 18.41
C LEU A 158 3.80 -4.23 18.62
N GLN A 159 4.18 -4.65 19.83
CA GLN A 159 5.56 -5.01 20.15
C GLN A 159 6.07 -6.16 19.27
N GLN A 160 5.26 -7.19 19.03
CA GLN A 160 5.65 -8.31 18.18
C GLN A 160 5.93 -7.84 16.74
N ARG A 161 5.08 -6.99 16.17
CA ARG A 161 5.29 -6.41 14.84
C ARG A 161 6.54 -5.54 14.78
N MET A 162 6.76 -4.70 15.79
CA MET A 162 7.98 -3.88 15.87
C MET A 162 9.24 -4.74 15.95
N ARG A 163 9.24 -5.80 16.75
CA ARG A 163 10.37 -6.75 16.84
C ARG A 163 10.59 -7.49 15.52
N GLY A 164 9.52 -7.90 14.85
CA GLY A 164 9.59 -8.53 13.53
C GLY A 164 10.22 -7.63 12.47
N LEU A 165 9.80 -6.36 12.42
CA LEU A 165 10.37 -5.36 11.52
C LEU A 165 11.86 -5.14 11.78
N LYS A 166 12.26 -4.96 13.05
CA LYS A 166 13.68 -4.80 13.43
C LYS A 166 14.52 -5.99 12.97
N ARG A 167 14.06 -7.22 13.21
CA ARG A 167 14.75 -8.44 12.77
C ARG A 167 14.91 -8.49 11.25
N ASN A 168 13.90 -8.05 10.49
CA ASN A 168 13.97 -8.04 9.03
C ASN A 168 14.99 -6.99 8.54
N VAL A 169 15.02 -5.80 9.14
CA VAL A 169 16.02 -4.78 8.83
C VAL A 169 17.43 -5.29 9.15
N GLU A 170 17.63 -5.89 10.33
CA GLU A 170 18.92 -6.48 10.72
C GLU A 170 19.37 -7.60 9.77
N LYS A 171 18.45 -8.43 9.29
CA LYS A 171 18.75 -9.47 8.28
C LYS A 171 19.18 -8.84 6.95
N ASN A 172 18.46 -7.82 6.48
CA ASN A 172 18.81 -7.12 5.25
C ASN A 172 20.18 -6.45 5.37
N GLN A 173 20.49 -5.82 6.50
CA GLN A 173 21.81 -5.23 6.75
C GLN A 173 22.94 -6.26 6.80
N LYS A 174 22.67 -7.48 7.29
CA LYS A 174 23.66 -8.58 7.23
C LYS A 174 23.89 -9.02 5.78
N LEU A 175 22.81 -9.20 5.01
CA LEU A 175 22.90 -9.54 3.59
C LEU A 175 23.63 -8.46 2.78
N GLU A 176 23.39 -7.18 3.07
CA GLU A 176 24.12 -6.06 2.46
C GLU A 176 25.63 -6.16 2.71
N LYS A 177 26.04 -6.52 3.94
CA LYS A 177 27.45 -6.71 4.29
C LYS A 177 28.06 -7.93 3.62
N GLU A 178 27.33 -9.04 3.57
CA GLU A 178 27.76 -10.29 2.93
C GLU A 178 27.94 -10.11 1.41
N LEU A 179 27.02 -9.38 0.77
CA LEU A 179 27.05 -9.11 -0.67
C LEU A 179 27.95 -7.92 -1.05
N GLY A 180 28.35 -7.08 -0.08
CA GLY A 180 29.10 -5.85 -0.33
C GLY A 180 28.32 -4.77 -1.10
N VAL A 181 26.99 -4.86 -1.12
CA VAL A 181 26.11 -3.93 -1.86
C VAL A 181 25.37 -3.01 -0.90
N LYS A 182 25.30 -1.72 -1.24
CA LYS A 182 24.46 -0.74 -0.53
C LYS A 182 23.03 -0.84 -1.07
N MET A 183 22.15 -1.50 -0.33
CA MET A 183 20.72 -1.47 -0.64
C MET A 183 20.10 -0.21 -0.05
N PHE A 184 19.13 0.38 -0.74
CA PHE A 184 18.31 1.47 -0.21
C PHE A 184 17.25 0.89 0.74
N SER A 185 17.70 0.14 1.76
CA SER A 185 16.81 -0.37 2.80
C SER A 185 16.62 0.71 3.87
N ASP A 186 15.40 0.88 4.36
CA ASP A 186 15.10 1.83 5.42
C ASP A 186 15.84 1.42 6.70
N THR A 187 17.03 2.00 6.93
CA THR A 187 17.90 1.71 8.07
C THR A 187 17.23 1.97 9.42
N MET A 188 16.22 2.84 9.44
CA MET A 188 15.53 3.28 10.67
C MET A 188 14.06 2.82 10.75
N GLY A 189 13.58 1.92 9.88
CA GLY A 189 12.18 1.45 9.91
C GLY A 189 11.16 2.46 9.38
N GLY A 190 11.59 3.32 8.45
CA GLY A 190 10.77 4.29 7.71
C GLY A 190 11.00 5.75 8.13
N THR A 191 10.58 6.68 7.26
CA THR A 191 10.74 8.14 7.42
C THR A 191 10.24 8.66 8.77
N ARG A 192 9.17 8.07 9.31
CA ARG A 192 8.55 8.45 10.58
C ARG A 192 9.45 8.23 11.80
N PHE A 193 10.26 7.17 11.83
CA PHE A 193 11.17 6.92 12.94
C PHE A 193 12.36 7.88 12.91
N ALA A 194 12.87 8.18 11.72
CA ALA A 194 13.89 9.21 11.52
C ALA A 194 13.39 10.60 11.94
N GLU A 195 12.15 10.95 11.62
CA GLU A 195 11.51 12.20 12.08
C GLU A 195 11.33 12.25 13.60
N LEU A 196 10.93 11.14 14.24
CA LEU A 196 10.78 11.09 15.69
C LEU A 196 12.12 11.29 16.40
N GLN A 197 13.21 10.63 15.95
CA GLN A 197 14.54 10.85 16.52
C GLN A 197 15.05 12.28 16.32
N LYS A 198 14.83 12.89 15.15
CA LYS A 198 15.17 14.31 14.93
C LYS A 198 14.45 15.24 15.91
N ARG A 199 13.26 14.88 16.38
CA ARG A 199 12.55 15.61 17.44
C ARG A 199 13.18 15.39 18.81
N TYR A 200 13.51 14.14 19.15
CA TYR A 200 14.14 13.81 20.43
C TYR A 200 15.59 14.31 20.56
N ALA A 201 16.33 14.45 19.46
CA ALA A 201 17.71 14.93 19.44
C ALA A 201 17.84 16.46 19.46
N LYS A 202 16.73 17.21 19.35
CA LYS A 202 16.68 18.68 19.44
C LYS A 202 16.23 19.18 20.81
N CYS A 203 15.88 18.27 21.72
CA CYS A 203 15.68 18.52 23.14
C CYS A 203 16.99 18.26 23.88
#